data_AF-A0A7C1TPX4-F1
#
_entry.id   AF-A0A7C1TPX4-F1
#
_cell.length_a   1.000
_cell.length_b   1.000
_cell.length_c   1.000
_cell.angle_alpha   90.00
_cell.angle_beta   90.00
_cell.angle_gamma   90.00
#
_symmetry.space_group_name_H-M   'P 1'
#
loop_
_entity.id
_entity.type
_entity.pdbx_description
1 polymer ?
#
loop_
_entity_poly.entity_id
_entity_poly.type
_entity_poly.pdbx_seq_one_letter_code
_entity_poly.pdbx_strand_id
1 'polypeptide(L)'
;MCRLSAITSSEYISPMENILALETMKEGHDGSGMGLILKDLGGEFEELKDYPILSGICSKDGLHALDSYMDGLGFQLKYTWTPKIKPVKGIERRDYYFARVYEYPDEYREKDTEEKESLLLSTRIALRRMGEADESIIVFSFYPDIITLKEVGDPLQLGEFFGLDNSTLKARIILAQGRQNTNYAINLYACHPFFIQGYGSMTNGENTAFVPIREFLMSRGFPGYMGYNSDSEVFTHILHYTCRRLGYPMTYYKDVITPLKASEIETRPDSEAVNFLRISLRPLCIDGPNCVIGFTPDGTCFMVQDSKKLRPGVVGGVKGKYALMSEECGLDKAIPDRERSNDIFPMKYDMVVVSPGAEEVKVWNQLQGWTTTMS
;
A
#
# COMPACT_ATOMS: atom_id res chain seq x y z
N MET A 1 -13.47 12.43 -0.25
CA MET A 1 -12.05 12.69 0.06
C MET A 1 -11.62 11.66 1.09
N CYS A 2 -10.41 11.11 1.00
CA CYS A 2 -9.94 10.08 1.93
C CYS A 2 -8.87 10.68 2.85
N ARG A 3 -8.40 9.95 3.85
CA ARG A 3 -7.21 10.30 4.63
C ARG A 3 -6.22 9.16 4.68
N LEU A 4 -4.96 9.51 4.51
CA LEU A 4 -3.83 8.59 4.46
C LEU A 4 -2.96 8.83 5.68
N SER A 5 -2.53 7.73 6.30
CA SER A 5 -1.60 7.69 7.43
C SER A 5 -0.56 6.61 7.18
N ALA A 6 0.68 7.02 6.92
CA ALA A 6 1.80 6.11 6.84
C ALA A 6 2.82 6.42 7.92
N ILE A 7 3.33 5.39 8.57
CA ILE A 7 4.44 5.51 9.52
C ILE A 7 5.49 4.48 9.13
N THR A 8 6.74 4.93 9.05
CA THR A 8 7.93 4.10 8.90
C THR A 8 8.86 4.35 10.09
N SER A 9 9.41 3.28 10.66
CA SER A 9 10.10 3.30 11.95
C SER A 9 11.24 2.29 11.97
N SER A 10 12.32 2.58 12.70
CA SER A 10 13.38 1.61 13.02
C SER A 10 12.94 0.59 14.06
N GLU A 11 11.95 0.96 14.89
CA GLU A 11 11.35 0.11 15.92
C GLU A 11 9.98 -0.41 15.47
N TYR A 12 9.59 -1.59 15.94
CA TYR A 12 8.25 -2.13 15.67
C TYR A 12 7.17 -1.32 16.40
N ILE A 13 6.19 -0.83 15.65
CA ILE A 13 5.07 -0.02 16.15
C ILE A 13 3.75 -0.77 16.04
N SER A 14 2.76 -0.33 16.83
CA SER A 14 1.39 -0.85 16.74
C SER A 14 0.62 -0.20 15.59
N PRO A 15 -0.22 -0.94 14.85
CA PRO A 15 -1.13 -0.35 13.86
C PRO A 15 -2.11 0.67 14.48
N MET A 16 -2.33 0.62 15.80
CA MET A 16 -3.12 1.63 16.50
C MET A 16 -2.54 3.04 16.39
N GLU A 17 -1.23 3.19 16.21
CA GLU A 17 -0.62 4.52 16.03
C GLU A 17 -1.14 5.19 14.74
N ASN A 18 -1.18 4.43 13.63
CA ASN A 18 -1.74 4.93 12.38
C ASN A 18 -3.24 5.20 12.48
N ILE A 19 -4.00 4.33 13.16
CA ILE A 19 -5.46 4.48 13.34
C ILE A 19 -5.77 5.73 14.18
N LEU A 20 -5.05 5.95 15.27
CA LEU A 20 -5.23 7.13 16.11
C LEU A 20 -4.84 8.41 15.37
N ALA A 21 -3.81 8.38 14.51
CA ALA A 21 -3.49 9.49 13.62
C ALA A 21 -4.63 9.75 12.60
N LEU A 22 -5.19 8.71 11.98
CA LEU A 22 -6.36 8.84 11.10
C LEU A 22 -7.58 9.44 11.80
N GLU A 23 -7.79 9.11 13.07
CA GLU A 23 -8.92 9.65 13.84
C GLU A 23 -8.81 11.16 14.04
N THR A 24 -7.59 11.72 14.15
CA THR A 24 -7.46 13.19 14.19
C THR A 24 -7.80 13.89 12.88
N MET A 25 -7.85 13.12 11.78
CA MET A 25 -8.24 13.58 10.45
C MET A 25 -9.67 13.12 10.08
N LYS A 26 -10.52 12.80 11.07
CA LYS A 26 -11.87 12.23 10.86
C LYS A 26 -12.76 13.04 9.95
N GLU A 27 -12.72 14.38 10.02
CA GLU A 27 -13.52 15.24 9.15
C GLU A 27 -13.26 15.01 7.64
N GLY A 28 -12.12 14.40 7.33
CA GLY A 28 -11.71 14.04 5.98
C GLY A 28 -12.14 12.67 5.49
N HIS A 29 -12.87 11.86 6.27
CA HIS A 29 -13.39 10.54 5.88
C HIS A 29 -14.76 10.26 6.56
N ASP A 30 -15.54 9.28 6.08
CA ASP A 30 -16.92 9.04 6.56
C ASP A 30 -17.08 7.69 7.28
N GLY A 31 -15.99 6.96 7.51
CA GLY A 31 -16.03 5.62 8.08
C GLY A 31 -16.61 4.55 7.15
N SER A 32 -16.61 4.78 5.84
CA SER A 32 -17.01 3.77 4.84
C SER A 32 -16.00 2.62 4.68
N GLY A 33 -14.88 2.66 5.38
CA GLY A 33 -13.93 1.57 5.39
C GLY A 33 -12.56 1.99 5.87
N MET A 34 -11.85 0.99 6.38
CA MET A 34 -10.45 1.10 6.72
C MET A 34 -9.71 -0.08 6.13
N GLY A 35 -8.49 0.20 5.66
CA GLY A 35 -7.54 -0.86 5.40
C GLY A 35 -6.17 -0.51 5.92
N LEU A 36 -5.43 -1.58 6.24
CA LEU A 36 -4.07 -1.58 6.74
C LEU A 36 -3.22 -2.44 5.81
N ILE A 37 -2.02 -1.98 5.51
CA ILE A 37 -0.91 -2.85 5.13
C ILE A 37 0.20 -2.68 6.15
N LEU A 38 0.68 -3.80 6.66
CA LEU A 38 1.81 -3.91 7.57
C LEU A 38 2.94 -4.63 6.83
N LYS A 39 4.15 -4.06 6.85
CA LYS A 39 5.36 -4.61 6.25
C LYS A 39 6.52 -4.54 7.24
N ASP A 40 7.43 -5.51 7.18
CA ASP A 40 8.50 -5.70 8.16
C ASP A 40 7.89 -5.96 9.54
N LEU A 41 7.27 -7.14 9.64
CA LEU A 41 6.41 -7.57 10.73
C LEU A 41 7.22 -7.94 11.97
N GLY A 42 6.76 -7.50 13.14
CA GLY A 42 7.35 -7.86 14.42
C GLY A 42 6.45 -8.80 15.23
N GLY A 43 6.88 -9.09 16.46
CA GLY A 43 6.11 -9.91 17.38
C GLY A 43 6.08 -11.37 16.95
N GLU A 44 4.89 -11.95 16.85
CA GLU A 44 4.72 -13.37 16.49
C GLU A 44 5.18 -13.72 15.06
N PHE A 45 5.35 -12.72 14.20
CA PHE A 45 5.78 -12.89 12.81
C PHE A 45 7.29 -12.69 12.60
N GLU A 46 8.03 -12.31 13.64
CA GLU A 46 9.44 -11.94 13.51
C GLU A 46 10.31 -13.10 12.99
N GLU A 47 10.03 -14.32 13.45
CA GLU A 47 10.68 -15.56 13.00
C GLU A 47 10.02 -16.18 11.76
N LEU A 48 9.04 -15.49 11.15
CA LEU A 48 8.22 -16.00 10.05
C LEU A 48 8.34 -15.18 8.75
N LYS A 49 9.26 -14.21 8.70
CA LYS A 49 9.36 -13.24 7.59
C LYS A 49 9.65 -13.86 6.22
N ASP A 50 10.38 -14.98 6.18
CA ASP A 50 10.74 -15.65 4.93
C ASP A 50 9.58 -16.48 4.34
N TYR A 51 8.53 -16.71 5.12
CA TYR A 51 7.39 -17.51 4.72
C TYR A 51 6.27 -16.64 4.11
N PRO A 52 5.61 -17.10 3.04
CA PRO A 52 4.51 -16.38 2.44
C PRO A 52 3.31 -16.33 3.38
N ILE A 53 2.77 -15.12 3.56
CA ILE A 53 1.64 -14.85 4.42
C ILE A 53 0.42 -14.52 3.55
N LEU A 54 -0.60 -15.37 3.61
CA LEU A 54 -1.89 -15.15 2.97
C LEU A 54 -2.80 -14.39 3.93
N SER A 55 -3.16 -13.16 3.60
CA SER A 55 -4.08 -12.36 4.40
C SER A 55 -5.41 -12.17 3.67
N GLY A 56 -6.50 -12.43 4.40
CA GLY A 56 -7.82 -12.48 3.80
C GLY A 56 -8.96 -12.74 4.78
N ILE A 57 -10.13 -12.91 4.19
CA ILE A 57 -11.38 -13.22 4.85
C ILE A 57 -12.01 -14.39 4.11
N CYS A 58 -12.69 -15.29 4.82
CA CYS A 58 -13.49 -16.31 4.18
C CYS A 58 -14.73 -16.67 4.99
N SER A 59 -15.71 -17.25 4.31
CA SER A 59 -16.79 -17.99 4.95
C SER A 59 -16.27 -19.32 5.49
N LYS A 60 -17.08 -20.03 6.27
CA LYS A 60 -16.75 -21.40 6.70
C LYS A 60 -16.50 -22.35 5.53
N ASP A 61 -17.33 -22.30 4.50
CA ASP A 61 -17.17 -23.18 3.33
C ASP A 61 -15.99 -22.73 2.45
N GLY A 62 -15.79 -21.41 2.32
CA GLY A 62 -14.63 -20.84 1.64
C GLY A 62 -13.30 -21.24 2.29
N LEU A 63 -13.28 -21.41 3.61
CA LEU A 63 -12.11 -21.91 4.33
C LEU A 63 -11.72 -23.32 3.90
N HIS A 64 -12.69 -24.23 3.80
CA HIS A 64 -12.45 -25.61 3.36
C HIS A 64 -11.97 -25.66 1.90
N ALA A 65 -12.54 -24.83 1.02
CA ALA A 65 -12.11 -24.74 -0.37
C ALA A 65 -10.70 -24.17 -0.50
N LEU A 66 -10.38 -23.14 0.29
CA LEU A 66 -9.04 -22.55 0.36
C LEU A 66 -8.02 -23.58 0.85
N ASP A 67 -8.30 -24.27 1.96
CA ASP A 67 -7.40 -25.30 2.52
C ASP A 67 -7.12 -26.40 1.48
N SER A 68 -8.18 -26.93 0.86
CA SER A 68 -8.05 -27.97 -0.18
C SER A 68 -7.21 -27.50 -1.37
N TYR A 69 -7.34 -26.23 -1.77
CA TYR A 69 -6.58 -25.66 -2.86
C TYR A 69 -5.10 -25.46 -2.50
N MET A 70 -4.82 -24.93 -1.31
CA MET A 70 -3.46 -24.72 -0.81
C MET A 70 -2.72 -26.06 -0.63
N ASP A 71 -3.38 -27.06 -0.05
CA ASP A 71 -2.86 -28.41 0.11
C ASP A 71 -2.58 -29.07 -1.24
N GLY A 72 -3.49 -28.90 -2.21
CA GLY A 72 -3.34 -29.42 -3.57
C GLY A 72 -2.16 -28.82 -4.34
N LEU A 73 -1.74 -27.59 -3.99
CA LEU A 73 -0.52 -26.95 -4.49
C LEU A 73 0.74 -27.31 -3.69
N GLY A 74 0.60 -28.04 -2.59
CA GLY A 74 1.70 -28.45 -1.72
C GLY A 74 2.15 -27.40 -0.70
N PHE A 75 1.38 -26.32 -0.49
CA PHE A 75 1.64 -25.40 0.61
C PHE A 75 1.30 -26.08 1.94
N GLN A 76 2.15 -25.90 2.96
CA GLN A 76 1.90 -26.45 4.30
C GLN A 76 1.63 -25.33 5.30
N LEU A 77 0.48 -25.34 5.96
CA LEU A 77 0.12 -24.32 6.95
C LEU A 77 1.04 -24.43 8.18
N LYS A 78 1.82 -23.38 8.43
CA LYS A 78 2.77 -23.31 9.55
C LYS A 78 2.20 -22.54 10.73
N TYR A 79 1.49 -21.45 10.45
CA TYR A 79 0.94 -20.56 11.46
C TYR A 79 -0.35 -19.90 10.99
N THR A 80 -1.26 -19.61 11.93
CA THR A 80 -2.46 -18.80 11.65
C THR A 80 -2.60 -17.76 12.75
N TRP A 81 -2.64 -16.51 12.34
CA TRP A 81 -3.11 -15.42 13.17
C TRP A 81 -4.54 -15.07 12.83
N THR A 82 -5.36 -14.83 13.85
CA THR A 82 -6.73 -14.33 13.73
C THR A 82 -6.93 -13.22 14.76
N PRO A 83 -7.54 -12.08 14.39
CA PRO A 83 -7.82 -11.02 15.33
C PRO A 83 -8.80 -11.47 16.42
N LYS A 84 -8.60 -10.98 17.65
CA LYS A 84 -9.50 -11.25 18.78
C LYS A 84 -10.72 -10.35 18.67
N ILE A 85 -11.69 -10.78 17.86
CA ILE A 85 -12.85 -9.96 17.49
C ILE A 85 -13.66 -9.52 18.72
N LYS A 86 -13.89 -8.20 18.83
CA LYS A 86 -14.81 -7.56 19.78
C LYS A 86 -16.02 -7.03 19.00
N PRO A 87 -17.27 -7.43 19.30
CA PRO A 87 -18.44 -6.90 18.59
C PRO A 87 -18.58 -5.38 18.79
N VAL A 88 -18.65 -4.63 17.69
CA VAL A 88 -18.87 -3.18 17.68
C VAL A 88 -20.13 -2.87 16.88
N LYS A 89 -20.99 -1.98 17.41
CA LYS A 89 -22.28 -1.64 16.77
C LYS A 89 -22.05 -1.02 15.38
N GLY A 90 -22.69 -1.56 14.36
CA GLY A 90 -22.62 -1.06 12.98
C GLY A 90 -21.56 -1.73 12.12
N ILE A 91 -20.74 -2.62 12.68
CA ILE A 91 -19.80 -3.46 11.93
C ILE A 91 -20.40 -4.86 11.80
N GLU A 92 -20.59 -5.30 10.55
CA GLU A 92 -21.03 -6.66 10.24
C GLU A 92 -19.82 -7.60 10.21
N ARG A 93 -19.79 -8.54 11.16
CA ARG A 93 -18.72 -9.53 11.25
C ARG A 93 -18.86 -10.58 10.15
N ARG A 94 -17.75 -10.88 9.47
CA ARG A 94 -17.57 -12.08 8.65
C ARG A 94 -17.02 -13.26 9.46
N ASP A 95 -17.14 -14.48 8.94
CA ASP A 95 -16.86 -15.70 9.69
C ASP A 95 -15.40 -15.75 10.18
N TYR A 96 -14.44 -15.65 9.25
CA TYR A 96 -13.01 -15.80 9.52
C TYR A 96 -12.18 -14.68 8.91
N TYR A 97 -11.42 -13.98 9.75
CA TYR A 97 -10.36 -13.06 9.36
C TYR A 97 -9.02 -13.72 9.69
N PHE A 98 -8.06 -13.69 8.78
CA PHE A 98 -6.81 -14.40 9.01
C PHE A 98 -5.59 -13.76 8.33
N ALA A 99 -4.43 -14.04 8.92
CA ALA A 99 -3.12 -14.04 8.28
C ALA A 99 -2.51 -15.43 8.48
N ARG A 100 -2.38 -16.19 7.38
CA ARG A 100 -1.93 -17.59 7.38
C ARG A 100 -0.56 -17.70 6.75
N VAL A 101 0.39 -18.26 7.50
CA VAL A 101 1.77 -18.44 7.09
C VAL A 101 1.94 -19.85 6.57
N TYR A 102 2.47 -19.98 5.36
CA TYR A 102 2.68 -21.27 4.71
C TYR A 102 4.15 -21.54 4.47
N GLU A 103 4.56 -22.80 4.58
CA GLU A 103 5.79 -23.24 3.93
C GLU A 103 5.56 -23.36 2.42
N TYR A 104 6.56 -22.97 1.64
CA TYR A 104 6.53 -23.19 0.19
C TYR A 104 6.46 -24.69 -0.12
N PRO A 105 5.80 -25.07 -1.22
CA PRO A 105 5.88 -26.43 -1.76
C PRO A 105 7.34 -26.83 -1.96
N ASP A 106 7.65 -28.12 -1.78
CA ASP A 106 9.03 -28.62 -1.80
C ASP A 106 9.78 -28.21 -3.08
N GLU A 107 9.10 -28.23 -4.24
CA GLU A 107 9.65 -27.83 -5.54
C GLU A 107 10.04 -26.34 -5.64
N TYR A 108 9.49 -25.50 -4.76
CA TYR A 108 9.67 -24.05 -4.76
C TYR A 108 10.60 -23.55 -3.65
N ARG A 109 10.99 -24.37 -2.66
CA ARG A 109 11.81 -23.92 -1.52
C ARG A 109 13.15 -23.32 -1.94
N GLU A 110 13.82 -23.94 -2.90
CA GLU A 110 15.14 -23.52 -3.40
C GLU A 110 15.07 -22.71 -4.71
N LYS A 111 13.86 -22.36 -5.17
CA LYS A 111 13.69 -21.52 -6.36
C LYS A 111 14.04 -20.07 -6.07
N ASP A 112 14.37 -19.35 -7.14
CA ASP A 112 14.66 -17.93 -7.04
C ASP A 112 13.42 -17.11 -6.65
N THR A 113 13.65 -15.84 -6.32
CA THR A 113 12.59 -14.93 -5.90
C THR A 113 11.52 -14.73 -6.98
N GLU A 114 11.89 -14.69 -8.27
CA GLU A 114 10.93 -14.44 -9.35
C GLU A 114 9.96 -15.62 -9.52
N GLU A 115 10.46 -16.85 -9.48
CA GLU A 115 9.66 -18.07 -9.52
C GLU A 115 8.72 -18.17 -8.31
N LYS A 116 9.22 -17.89 -7.10
CA LYS A 116 8.40 -17.85 -5.87
C LYS A 116 7.31 -16.79 -5.98
N GLU A 117 7.65 -15.57 -6.38
CA GLU A 117 6.67 -14.50 -6.51
C GLU A 117 5.61 -14.77 -7.59
N SER A 118 5.98 -15.46 -8.67
CA SER A 118 5.06 -15.91 -9.71
C SER A 118 4.06 -16.95 -9.18
N LEU A 119 4.53 -17.92 -8.39
CA LEU A 119 3.68 -18.87 -7.68
C LEU A 119 2.70 -18.15 -6.74
N LEU A 120 3.20 -17.24 -5.90
CA LEU A 120 2.35 -16.52 -4.94
C LEU A 120 1.31 -15.64 -5.64
N LEU A 121 1.70 -14.95 -6.72
CA LEU A 121 0.79 -14.12 -7.50
C LEU A 121 -0.31 -14.95 -8.16
N SER A 122 0.05 -16.03 -8.83
CA SER A 122 -0.92 -16.91 -9.50
C SER A 122 -1.86 -17.58 -8.51
N THR A 123 -1.35 -18.05 -7.38
CA THR A 123 -2.14 -18.62 -6.27
C THR A 123 -3.14 -17.61 -5.71
N ARG A 124 -2.69 -16.38 -5.43
CA ARG A 124 -3.57 -15.29 -4.97
C ARG A 124 -4.69 -14.99 -5.96
N ILE A 125 -4.38 -14.95 -7.26
CA ILE A 125 -5.36 -14.70 -8.32
C ILE A 125 -6.38 -15.84 -8.38
N ALA A 126 -5.94 -17.09 -8.28
CA ALA A 126 -6.83 -18.25 -8.28
C ALA A 126 -7.78 -18.24 -7.07
N LEU A 127 -7.25 -18.02 -5.86
CA LEU A 127 -8.06 -17.90 -4.65
C LEU A 127 -9.08 -16.76 -4.72
N ARG A 128 -8.68 -15.59 -5.26
CA ARG A 128 -9.62 -14.48 -5.53
C ARG A 128 -10.75 -14.91 -6.45
N ARG A 129 -10.45 -15.62 -7.54
CA ARG A 129 -11.46 -16.09 -8.51
C ARG A 129 -12.42 -17.11 -7.88
N MET A 130 -11.92 -17.96 -6.98
CA MET A 130 -12.76 -18.96 -6.29
C MET A 130 -13.88 -18.32 -5.46
N GLY A 131 -13.65 -17.15 -4.86
CA GLY A 131 -14.64 -16.43 -4.05
C GLY A 131 -15.26 -15.19 -4.71
N GLU A 132 -14.98 -14.93 -5.99
CA GLU A 132 -15.41 -13.67 -6.65
C GLU A 132 -16.94 -13.58 -6.82
N ALA A 133 -17.61 -14.72 -7.01
CA ALA A 133 -19.05 -14.75 -7.26
C ALA A 133 -19.92 -14.62 -6.00
N ASP A 134 -19.41 -15.07 -4.85
CA ASP A 134 -20.18 -15.24 -3.61
C ASP A 134 -19.49 -14.68 -2.35
N GLU A 135 -18.33 -14.05 -2.50
CA GLU A 135 -17.51 -13.52 -1.41
C GLU A 135 -17.10 -14.58 -0.37
N SER A 136 -17.14 -15.87 -0.72
CA SER A 136 -16.71 -16.97 0.17
C SER A 136 -15.23 -16.91 0.49
N ILE A 137 -14.41 -16.35 -0.40
CA ILE A 137 -12.98 -16.13 -0.23
C ILE A 137 -12.62 -14.73 -0.74
N ILE A 138 -12.05 -13.92 0.15
CA ILE A 138 -11.52 -12.60 -0.17
C ILE A 138 -10.04 -12.56 0.21
N VAL A 139 -9.15 -12.42 -0.77
CA VAL A 139 -7.70 -12.40 -0.54
C VAL A 139 -7.13 -11.03 -0.83
N PHE A 140 -6.49 -10.43 0.17
CA PHE A 140 -5.91 -9.10 0.04
C PHE A 140 -4.45 -9.16 -0.45
N SER A 141 -3.63 -9.97 0.20
CA SER A 141 -2.24 -10.18 -0.19
C SER A 141 -1.79 -11.62 0.07
N PHE A 142 -0.83 -12.08 -0.73
CA PHE A 142 -0.10 -13.32 -0.50
C PHE A 142 1.37 -13.08 -0.84
N TYR A 143 2.17 -12.82 0.19
CA TYR A 143 3.58 -12.43 0.04
C TYR A 143 4.30 -12.59 1.39
N PRO A 144 5.63 -12.82 1.43
CA PRO A 144 6.36 -12.86 2.68
C PRO A 144 6.35 -11.51 3.41
N ASP A 145 6.36 -11.54 4.75
CA ASP A 145 6.55 -10.36 5.59
C ASP A 145 5.55 -9.19 5.36
N ILE A 146 4.33 -9.52 4.90
CA ILE A 146 3.25 -8.56 4.66
C ILE A 146 1.92 -9.09 5.17
N ILE A 147 1.18 -8.24 5.89
CA ILE A 147 -0.20 -8.49 6.28
C ILE A 147 -1.08 -7.35 5.78
N THR A 148 -2.22 -7.70 5.20
CA THR A 148 -3.24 -6.74 4.80
C THR A 148 -4.55 -7.05 5.52
N LEU A 149 -5.14 -6.03 6.15
CA LEU A 149 -6.43 -6.13 6.83
C LEU A 149 -7.35 -5.07 6.26
N LYS A 150 -8.56 -5.44 5.87
CA LYS A 150 -9.55 -4.49 5.32
C LYS A 150 -10.93 -4.86 5.80
N GLU A 151 -11.72 -3.86 6.17
CA GLU A 151 -13.12 -4.03 6.50
C GLU A 151 -13.88 -2.70 6.33
N VAL A 152 -15.20 -2.80 6.20
CA VAL A 152 -16.13 -1.68 6.19
C VAL A 152 -16.37 -1.21 7.62
N GLY A 153 -16.19 0.09 7.85
CA GLY A 153 -16.42 0.71 9.14
C GLY A 153 -15.45 1.87 9.41
N ASP A 154 -15.74 2.60 10.47
CA ASP A 154 -14.89 3.67 10.97
C ASP A 154 -13.53 3.09 11.43
N PRO A 155 -12.39 3.73 11.08
CA PRO A 155 -11.06 3.22 11.44
C PRO A 155 -10.87 2.92 12.94
N LEU A 156 -11.35 3.78 13.83
CA LEU A 156 -11.18 3.59 15.27
C LEU A 156 -12.06 2.43 15.77
N GLN A 157 -13.31 2.36 15.30
CA GLN A 157 -14.22 1.26 15.59
C GLN A 157 -13.69 -0.07 15.07
N LEU A 158 -13.07 -0.08 13.89
CA LEU A 158 -12.44 -1.28 13.35
C LEU A 158 -11.18 -1.69 14.12
N GLY A 159 -10.42 -0.73 14.64
CA GLY A 159 -9.32 -1.01 15.58
C GLY A 159 -9.80 -1.72 16.84
N GLU A 160 -10.93 -1.29 17.41
CA GLU A 160 -11.60 -1.97 18.53
C GLU A 160 -12.14 -3.34 18.10
N PHE A 161 -12.85 -3.40 16.97
CA PHE A 161 -13.44 -4.62 16.44
C PHE A 161 -12.42 -5.74 16.24
N PHE A 162 -11.25 -5.41 15.70
CA PHE A 162 -10.15 -6.37 15.52
C PHE A 162 -9.32 -6.59 16.79
N GLY A 163 -9.58 -5.86 17.87
CA GLY A 163 -8.83 -5.95 19.12
C GLY A 163 -7.36 -5.55 18.96
N LEU A 164 -7.06 -4.59 18.07
CA LEU A 164 -5.69 -4.17 17.73
C LEU A 164 -4.99 -3.44 18.88
N ASP A 165 -5.77 -2.91 19.83
CA ASP A 165 -5.30 -2.28 21.07
C ASP A 165 -4.48 -3.22 21.96
N ASN A 166 -4.81 -4.52 21.96
CA ASN A 166 -4.12 -5.55 22.73
C ASN A 166 -3.45 -6.62 21.84
N SER A 167 -3.26 -6.30 20.56
CA SER A 167 -2.69 -7.24 19.60
C SER A 167 -1.16 -7.30 19.70
N THR A 168 -0.63 -8.49 19.44
CA THR A 168 0.81 -8.74 19.22
C THR A 168 1.29 -8.30 17.84
N LEU A 169 0.37 -8.00 16.93
CA LEU A 169 0.67 -7.55 15.58
C LEU A 169 1.35 -6.18 15.61
N LYS A 170 2.61 -6.15 15.15
CA LYS A 170 3.41 -4.94 15.01
C LYS A 170 4.16 -4.96 13.69
N ALA A 171 4.61 -3.80 13.23
CA ALA A 171 5.41 -3.68 12.03
C ALA A 171 6.27 -2.41 12.05
N ARG A 172 7.30 -2.35 11.21
CA ARG A 172 8.09 -1.12 11.02
C ARG A 172 7.49 -0.18 9.99
N ILE A 173 6.76 -0.71 9.01
CA ILE A 173 6.06 0.08 7.99
C ILE A 173 4.58 -0.23 8.05
N ILE A 174 3.77 0.80 8.29
CA ILE A 174 2.31 0.67 8.33
C ILE A 174 1.70 1.75 7.45
N LEU A 175 0.87 1.32 6.49
CA LEU A 175 -0.02 2.16 5.71
C LEU A 175 -1.44 1.95 6.22
N ALA A 176 -2.14 3.04 6.55
CA ALA A 176 -3.54 3.03 6.92
C ALA A 176 -4.31 4.08 6.12
N GLN A 177 -5.49 3.71 5.65
CA GLN A 177 -6.38 4.61 4.92
C GLN A 177 -7.78 4.61 5.56
N GLY A 178 -8.31 5.81 5.79
CA GLY A 178 -9.73 6.02 6.07
C GLY A 178 -10.42 6.49 4.81
N ARG A 179 -11.46 5.76 4.37
CA ARG A 179 -12.17 6.03 3.11
C ARG A 179 -13.35 6.97 3.32
N GLN A 180 -13.64 7.78 2.29
CA GLN A 180 -14.97 8.36 2.06
C GLN A 180 -15.55 7.75 0.79
N ASN A 181 -16.72 7.12 0.87
CA ASN A 181 -17.34 6.46 -0.27
C ASN A 181 -18.46 7.31 -0.85
N THR A 182 -18.59 7.29 -2.18
CA THR A 182 -19.68 7.96 -2.90
C THR A 182 -20.77 6.99 -3.36
N ASN A 183 -20.58 5.67 -3.14
CA ASN A 183 -21.48 4.60 -3.60
C ASN A 183 -22.15 3.85 -2.43
N TYR A 184 -23.35 3.31 -2.66
CA TYR A 184 -24.14 2.61 -1.64
C TYR A 184 -23.61 1.23 -1.23
N ALA A 185 -22.88 0.54 -2.10
CA ALA A 185 -22.27 -0.77 -1.81
C ALA A 185 -20.74 -0.65 -1.79
N ILE A 186 -20.11 -1.17 -0.72
CA ILE A 186 -18.65 -1.12 -0.55
C ILE A 186 -18.04 -2.45 -0.93
N ASN A 187 -17.27 -2.45 -2.02
CA ASN A 187 -16.42 -3.58 -2.40
C ASN A 187 -15.09 -3.51 -1.62
N LEU A 188 -14.77 -4.55 -0.84
CA LEU A 188 -13.52 -4.61 -0.07
C LEU A 188 -12.25 -4.60 -0.92
N TYR A 189 -12.32 -5.09 -2.16
CA TYR A 189 -11.21 -4.98 -3.12
C TYR A 189 -10.99 -3.54 -3.60
N ALA A 190 -11.95 -2.64 -3.44
CA ALA A 190 -11.77 -1.21 -3.73
C ALA A 190 -11.19 -0.44 -2.53
N CYS A 191 -11.10 -1.06 -1.34
CA CYS A 191 -10.51 -0.43 -0.18
C CYS A 191 -8.97 -0.44 -0.29
N HIS A 192 -8.36 0.67 0.07
CA HIS A 192 -6.91 0.84 0.14
C HIS A 192 -6.36 0.22 1.42
N PRO A 193 -5.03 0.07 1.57
CA PRO A 193 -4.00 0.20 0.53
C PRO A 193 -4.00 -0.96 -0.48
N PHE A 194 -3.44 -0.74 -1.67
CA PHE A 194 -3.27 -1.75 -2.73
C PHE A 194 -1.88 -2.36 -2.67
N PHE A 195 -1.75 -3.58 -3.20
CA PHE A 195 -0.53 -4.38 -3.08
C PHE A 195 -0.27 -5.27 -4.30
N ILE A 196 0.99 -5.34 -4.74
CA ILE A 196 1.47 -6.29 -5.76
C ILE A 196 2.97 -6.54 -5.62
N GLN A 197 3.38 -7.80 -5.47
CA GLN A 197 4.79 -8.26 -5.46
C GLN A 197 5.76 -7.36 -4.67
N GLY A 198 5.42 -7.07 -3.41
CA GLY A 198 6.26 -6.26 -2.51
C GLY A 198 6.08 -4.75 -2.65
N TYR A 199 5.31 -4.26 -3.64
CA TYR A 199 4.95 -2.85 -3.79
C TYR A 199 3.58 -2.60 -3.18
N GLY A 200 3.45 -1.52 -2.41
CA GLY A 200 2.17 -1.11 -1.83
C GLY A 200 1.95 0.39 -1.98
N SER A 201 0.70 0.82 -2.23
CA SER A 201 0.36 2.25 -2.19
C SER A 201 -1.09 2.52 -1.83
N MET A 202 -1.35 3.76 -1.41
CA MET A 202 -2.67 4.31 -1.18
C MET A 202 -2.72 5.75 -1.70
N THR A 203 -3.94 6.20 -2.06
CA THR A 203 -4.14 7.48 -2.72
C THR A 203 -5.32 8.20 -2.08
N ASN A 204 -5.15 9.50 -1.82
CA ASN A 204 -6.24 10.42 -1.52
C ASN A 204 -6.44 11.26 -2.78
N GLY A 205 -7.52 11.01 -3.49
CA GLY A 205 -7.68 11.61 -4.79
C GLY A 205 -8.81 11.02 -5.61
N GLU A 206 -8.84 11.45 -6.86
CA GLU A 206 -9.67 10.90 -7.94
C GLU A 206 -8.88 11.08 -9.24
N ASN A 207 -8.56 9.97 -9.91
CA ASN A 207 -7.76 9.96 -11.11
C ASN A 207 -8.65 9.95 -12.36
N THR A 208 -8.80 11.11 -12.99
CA THR A 208 -9.64 11.28 -14.18
C THR A 208 -9.05 10.60 -15.43
N ALA A 209 -7.76 10.26 -15.42
CA ALA A 209 -7.08 9.54 -16.50
C ALA A 209 -7.11 8.01 -16.33
N PHE A 210 -7.98 7.46 -15.47
CA PHE A 210 -8.01 6.04 -15.13
C PHE A 210 -8.12 5.08 -16.34
N VAL A 211 -9.06 5.32 -17.27
CA VAL A 211 -9.35 4.40 -18.38
C VAL A 211 -8.12 4.12 -19.27
N PRO A 212 -7.43 5.12 -19.83
CA PRO A 212 -6.25 4.86 -20.67
C PRO A 212 -5.11 4.19 -19.89
N ILE A 213 -4.92 4.53 -18.62
CA ILE A 213 -3.90 3.91 -17.76
C ILE A 213 -4.19 2.42 -17.58
N ARG A 214 -5.44 2.09 -17.23
CA ARG A 214 -5.91 0.72 -17.04
C ARG A 214 -5.69 -0.11 -18.31
N GLU A 215 -6.12 0.40 -19.46
CA GLU A 215 -5.97 -0.28 -20.76
C GLU A 215 -4.50 -0.51 -21.11
N PHE A 216 -3.64 0.50 -20.90
CA PHE A 216 -2.21 0.36 -21.11
C PHE A 216 -1.62 -0.75 -20.23
N LEU A 217 -1.90 -0.75 -18.92
CA LEU A 217 -1.38 -1.74 -17.99
C LEU A 217 -1.89 -3.15 -18.32
N MET A 218 -3.20 -3.32 -18.55
CA MET A 218 -3.78 -4.61 -18.91
C MET A 218 -3.19 -5.17 -20.22
N SER A 219 -2.93 -4.30 -21.19
CA SER A 219 -2.32 -4.71 -22.47
C SER A 219 -0.86 -5.17 -22.34
N ARG A 220 -0.21 -5.05 -21.18
CA ARG A 220 1.11 -5.63 -20.92
C ARG A 220 1.07 -7.15 -20.70
N GLY A 221 -0.12 -7.73 -20.54
CA GLY A 221 -0.27 -9.18 -20.35
C GLY A 221 0.30 -9.70 -19.04
N PHE A 222 0.60 -8.82 -18.08
CA PHE A 222 1.05 -9.23 -16.75
C PHE A 222 -0.17 -9.63 -15.91
N PRO A 223 -0.26 -10.88 -15.40
CA PRO A 223 -1.48 -11.38 -14.75
C PRO A 223 -1.95 -10.57 -13.54
N GLY A 224 -1.02 -9.92 -12.83
CA GLY A 224 -1.34 -9.11 -11.67
C GLY A 224 -2.01 -7.77 -11.97
N TYR A 225 -1.98 -7.29 -13.22
CA TYR A 225 -2.66 -6.06 -13.63
C TYR A 225 -4.14 -6.32 -13.95
N MET A 226 -4.90 -6.64 -12.90
CA MET A 226 -6.31 -6.97 -12.98
C MET A 226 -7.09 -6.35 -11.83
N GLY A 227 -8.42 -6.47 -11.88
CA GLY A 227 -9.25 -6.31 -10.69
C GLY A 227 -9.49 -4.89 -10.22
N TYR A 228 -9.31 -3.90 -11.11
CA TYR A 228 -9.48 -2.46 -10.87
C TYR A 228 -10.91 -2.08 -10.44
N ASN A 229 -11.20 -2.29 -9.15
CA ASN A 229 -12.43 -1.86 -8.49
C ASN A 229 -12.34 -0.43 -7.94
N SER A 230 -11.14 0.16 -8.01
CA SER A 230 -10.84 1.55 -7.70
C SER A 230 -9.91 2.11 -8.76
N ASP A 231 -10.10 3.38 -9.08
CA ASP A 231 -9.20 4.15 -9.93
C ASP A 231 -7.78 4.23 -9.37
N SER A 232 -7.64 4.07 -8.05
CA SER A 232 -6.40 4.25 -7.33
C SER A 232 -5.47 3.03 -7.35
N GLU A 233 -5.98 1.86 -7.75
CA GLU A 233 -5.14 0.65 -7.88
C GLU A 233 -4.09 0.80 -8.99
N VAL A 234 -4.35 1.67 -9.98
CA VAL A 234 -3.38 1.96 -11.04
C VAL A 234 -2.09 2.57 -10.51
N PHE A 235 -2.11 3.30 -9.39
CA PHE A 235 -0.90 3.92 -8.85
C PHE A 235 0.13 2.88 -8.41
N THR A 236 -0.33 1.82 -7.74
CA THR A 236 0.52 0.68 -7.35
C THR A 236 1.02 -0.07 -8.58
N HIS A 237 0.18 -0.25 -9.59
CA HIS A 237 0.56 -0.95 -10.81
C HIS A 237 1.51 -0.14 -11.70
N ILE A 238 1.39 1.19 -11.77
CA ILE A 238 2.36 2.06 -12.42
C ILE A 238 3.71 1.99 -11.69
N LEU A 239 3.71 2.02 -10.35
CA LEU A 239 4.92 1.90 -9.55
C LEU A 239 5.63 0.58 -9.83
N HIS A 240 4.89 -0.53 -9.75
CA HIS A 240 5.39 -1.86 -10.06
C HIS A 240 5.88 -1.96 -11.51
N TYR A 241 5.12 -1.45 -12.48
CA TYR A 241 5.54 -1.49 -13.88
C TYR A 241 6.85 -0.73 -14.11
N THR A 242 6.93 0.49 -13.56
CA THR A 242 8.11 1.36 -13.70
C THR A 242 9.35 0.74 -13.06
N CYS A 243 9.24 0.31 -11.80
CA CYS A 243 10.40 -0.15 -11.04
C CYS A 243 10.73 -1.63 -11.33
N ARG A 244 9.73 -2.52 -11.29
CA ARG A 244 9.93 -3.98 -11.41
C ARG A 244 10.01 -4.44 -12.85
N ARG A 245 9.08 -4.02 -13.70
CA ARG A 245 8.98 -4.55 -15.08
C ARG A 245 9.92 -3.86 -16.05
N LEU A 246 10.14 -2.55 -15.87
CA LEU A 246 11.07 -1.78 -16.69
C LEU A 246 12.46 -1.64 -16.07
N GLY A 247 12.61 -1.92 -14.77
CA GLY A 247 13.90 -1.82 -14.08
C GLY A 247 14.36 -0.38 -13.84
N TYR A 248 13.46 0.59 -13.90
CA TYR A 248 13.82 2.00 -13.74
C TYR A 248 13.97 2.39 -12.27
N PRO A 249 14.88 3.35 -11.96
CA PRO A 249 14.95 3.96 -10.64
C PRO A 249 13.60 4.52 -10.20
N MET A 250 13.31 4.42 -8.90
CA MET A 250 12.03 4.87 -8.34
C MET A 250 11.75 6.35 -8.60
N THR A 251 12.77 7.20 -8.73
CA THR A 251 12.61 8.62 -9.07
C THR A 251 11.87 8.83 -10.40
N TYR A 252 12.02 7.91 -11.36
CA TYR A 252 11.26 7.97 -12.62
C TYR A 252 9.78 7.66 -12.46
N TYR A 253 9.33 7.08 -11.35
CA TYR A 253 7.90 6.96 -11.06
C TYR A 253 7.22 8.33 -11.11
N LYS A 254 7.84 9.35 -10.54
CA LYS A 254 7.33 10.74 -10.54
C LYS A 254 7.30 11.33 -11.96
N ASP A 255 8.32 11.05 -12.77
CA ASP A 255 8.38 11.47 -14.17
C ASP A 255 7.35 10.75 -15.07
N VAL A 256 6.94 9.53 -14.72
CA VAL A 256 5.89 8.77 -15.42
C VAL A 256 4.50 9.27 -15.08
N ILE A 257 4.18 9.43 -13.79
CA ILE A 257 2.83 9.83 -13.38
C ILE A 257 2.57 11.31 -13.68
N THR A 258 3.56 12.19 -13.50
CA THR A 258 3.46 13.63 -13.76
C THR A 258 4.64 14.09 -14.63
N PRO A 259 4.59 13.83 -15.95
CA PRO A 259 5.69 14.17 -16.85
C PRO A 259 5.89 15.68 -16.95
N LEU A 260 7.16 16.09 -16.98
CA LEU A 260 7.58 17.47 -17.22
C LEU A 260 7.23 17.93 -18.64
N LYS A 261 7.17 19.25 -18.85
CA LYS A 261 7.10 19.85 -20.19
C LYS A 261 8.43 19.65 -20.92
N ALA A 262 8.40 19.61 -22.25
CA ALA A 262 9.61 19.44 -23.06
C ALA A 262 10.71 20.46 -22.71
N SER A 263 10.35 21.73 -22.59
CA SER A 263 11.28 22.81 -22.20
C SER A 263 11.87 22.65 -20.80
N GLU A 264 11.18 21.96 -19.88
CA GLU A 264 11.70 21.67 -18.54
C GLU A 264 12.68 20.49 -18.59
N ILE A 265 12.36 19.46 -19.39
CA ILE A 265 13.19 18.27 -19.57
C ILE A 265 14.56 18.62 -20.15
N GLU A 266 14.62 19.56 -21.11
CA GLU A 266 15.87 20.01 -21.75
C GLU A 266 16.94 20.48 -20.75
N THR A 267 16.54 20.92 -19.55
CA THR A 267 17.45 21.40 -18.50
C THR A 267 18.05 20.28 -17.65
N ARG A 268 17.54 19.05 -17.76
CA ARG A 268 17.99 17.92 -16.94
C ARG A 268 19.23 17.24 -17.51
N PRO A 269 20.15 16.74 -16.67
CA PRO A 269 21.29 15.93 -17.12
C PRO A 269 20.86 14.64 -17.85
N ASP A 270 19.72 14.06 -17.47
CA ASP A 270 19.14 12.85 -18.03
C ASP A 270 17.98 13.13 -19.02
N SER A 271 18.00 14.31 -19.66
CA SER A 271 16.93 14.80 -20.53
C SER A 271 16.48 13.81 -21.61
N GLU A 272 17.41 13.09 -22.23
CA GLU A 272 17.11 12.09 -23.26
C GLU A 272 16.23 10.95 -22.69
N ALA A 273 16.62 10.38 -21.55
CA ALA A 273 15.86 9.32 -20.90
C ALA A 273 14.46 9.80 -20.49
N VAL A 274 14.37 10.98 -19.87
CA VAL A 274 13.09 11.55 -19.42
C VAL A 274 12.17 11.88 -20.60
N ASN A 275 12.73 12.32 -21.73
CA ASN A 275 11.95 12.55 -22.93
C ASN A 275 11.39 11.24 -23.52
N PHE A 276 12.17 10.15 -23.52
CA PHE A 276 11.67 8.84 -23.91
C PHE A 276 10.58 8.31 -22.97
N LEU A 277 10.73 8.48 -21.66
CA LEU A 277 9.68 8.14 -20.69
C LEU A 277 8.39 8.92 -20.99
N ARG A 278 8.50 10.24 -21.19
CA ARG A 278 7.35 11.09 -21.51
C ARG A 278 6.62 10.66 -22.79
N ILE A 279 7.33 10.20 -23.80
CA ILE A 279 6.74 9.77 -25.08
C ILE A 279 6.14 8.36 -24.95
N SER A 280 6.93 7.40 -24.48
CA SER A 280 6.56 5.98 -24.46
C SER A 280 5.58 5.61 -23.36
N LEU A 281 5.60 6.34 -22.24
CA LEU A 281 4.75 6.08 -21.06
C LEU A 281 3.66 7.14 -20.87
N ARG A 282 3.41 7.99 -21.89
CA ARG A 282 2.32 8.98 -21.88
C ARG A 282 0.97 8.42 -21.43
N PRO A 283 0.55 7.19 -21.81
CA PRO A 283 -0.73 6.64 -21.34
C PRO A 283 -0.81 6.40 -19.83
N LEU A 284 0.33 6.41 -19.11
CA LEU A 284 0.41 6.27 -17.65
C LEU A 284 0.33 7.60 -16.89
N CYS A 285 0.28 8.73 -17.60
CA CYS A 285 0.15 10.06 -17.00
C CYS A 285 -1.17 10.16 -16.25
N ILE A 286 -1.11 10.54 -14.97
CA ILE A 286 -2.29 10.75 -14.14
C ILE A 286 -2.89 12.13 -14.40
N ASP A 287 -4.17 12.29 -14.09
CA ASP A 287 -4.82 13.60 -14.05
C ASP A 287 -5.84 13.64 -12.90
N GLY A 288 -6.20 14.85 -12.48
CA GLY A 288 -7.05 15.06 -11.31
C GLY A 288 -6.29 15.10 -9.98
N PRO A 289 -7.02 15.35 -8.88
CA PRO A 289 -6.43 15.55 -7.56
C PRO A 289 -5.88 14.24 -6.99
N ASN A 290 -4.58 14.16 -6.67
CA ASN A 290 -3.99 12.94 -6.13
C ASN A 290 -2.82 13.23 -5.18
N CYS A 291 -2.89 12.70 -3.96
CA CYS A 291 -1.76 12.52 -3.05
C CYS A 291 -1.55 11.01 -2.87
N VAL A 292 -0.36 10.51 -3.20
CA VAL A 292 -0.04 9.08 -3.19
C VAL A 292 1.05 8.83 -2.16
N ILE A 293 0.83 7.82 -1.31
CA ILE A 293 1.83 7.32 -0.34
C ILE A 293 2.02 5.84 -0.59
N GLY A 294 3.26 5.36 -0.60
CA GLY A 294 3.53 3.95 -0.81
C GLY A 294 4.90 3.50 -0.32
N PHE A 295 5.19 2.23 -0.55
CA PHE A 295 6.49 1.62 -0.30
C PHE A 295 6.91 0.68 -1.44
N THR A 296 8.21 0.44 -1.52
CA THR A 296 8.84 -0.56 -2.39
C THR A 296 9.32 -1.79 -1.59
N PRO A 297 9.69 -2.91 -2.26
CA PRO A 297 10.01 -4.17 -1.57
C PRO A 297 11.13 -4.08 -0.52
N ASP A 298 12.10 -3.20 -0.73
CA ASP A 298 13.21 -2.90 0.18
C ASP A 298 12.82 -2.10 1.43
N GLY A 299 11.56 -1.64 1.51
CA GLY A 299 11.07 -0.83 2.64
C GLY A 299 11.28 0.67 2.48
N THR A 300 11.73 1.14 1.32
CA THR A 300 11.72 2.57 1.01
C THR A 300 10.27 3.06 0.94
N CYS A 301 9.94 4.11 1.68
CA CYS A 301 8.62 4.74 1.67
C CYS A 301 8.67 6.06 0.88
N PHE A 302 7.55 6.45 0.26
CA PHE A 302 7.51 7.71 -0.50
C PHE A 302 6.15 8.41 -0.43
N MET A 303 6.16 9.71 -0.71
CA MET A 303 4.97 10.53 -0.98
C MET A 303 5.17 11.37 -2.23
N VAL A 304 4.15 11.39 -3.10
CA VAL A 304 4.11 12.23 -4.31
C VAL A 304 2.74 12.89 -4.47
N GLN A 305 2.74 14.07 -5.10
CA GLN A 305 1.53 14.84 -5.41
C GLN A 305 1.26 14.86 -6.91
N ASP A 306 0.00 15.12 -7.28
CA ASP A 306 -0.37 15.49 -8.65
C ASP A 306 0.30 16.81 -9.09
N SER A 307 0.26 17.09 -10.40
CA SER A 307 0.94 18.25 -11.00
C SER A 307 0.46 19.62 -10.51
N LYS A 308 -0.71 19.68 -9.86
CA LYS A 308 -1.33 20.90 -9.33
C LYS A 308 -1.39 20.91 -7.79
N LYS A 309 -0.94 19.85 -7.10
CA LYS A 309 -1.01 19.69 -5.64
C LYS A 309 -2.43 19.96 -5.12
N LEU A 310 -3.42 19.25 -5.64
CA LEU A 310 -4.83 19.48 -5.29
C LEU A 310 -5.24 18.80 -3.99
N ARG A 311 -4.38 17.97 -3.41
CA ARG A 311 -4.60 17.29 -2.13
C ARG A 311 -3.47 17.59 -1.15
N PRO A 312 -3.78 17.68 0.16
CA PRO A 312 -2.77 17.94 1.16
C PRO A 312 -1.92 16.68 1.37
N GLY A 313 -0.70 16.91 1.85
CA GLY A 313 0.26 15.88 2.20
C GLY A 313 1.44 16.51 2.90
N VAL A 314 1.85 15.92 4.02
CA VAL A 314 2.95 16.39 4.86
C VAL A 314 3.79 15.19 5.29
N VAL A 315 5.10 15.37 5.31
CA VAL A 315 6.06 14.40 5.83
C VAL A 315 6.86 15.05 6.93
N GLY A 316 6.99 14.38 8.07
CA GLY A 316 7.83 14.86 9.15
C GLY A 316 8.13 13.75 10.14
N GLY A 317 9.01 14.05 11.09
CA GLY A 317 9.38 13.10 12.12
C GLY A 317 10.74 13.39 12.72
N VAL A 318 11.32 12.35 13.29
CA VAL A 318 12.65 12.34 13.91
C VAL A 318 13.42 11.14 13.36
N LYS A 319 14.75 11.16 13.44
CA LYS A 319 15.54 10.02 13.00
C LYS A 319 15.04 8.72 13.65
N GLY A 320 14.85 7.68 12.83
CA GLY A 320 14.30 6.39 13.27
C GLY A 320 12.77 6.32 13.28
N LYS A 321 12.04 7.43 13.04
CA LYS A 321 10.59 7.40 12.89
C LYS A 321 10.09 8.59 12.08
N TYR A 322 9.54 8.30 10.90
CA TYR A 322 8.93 9.30 10.02
C TYR A 322 7.49 8.94 9.69
N ALA A 323 6.66 9.95 9.53
CA ALA A 323 5.26 9.81 9.18
C ALA A 323 4.94 10.62 7.93
N LEU A 324 4.18 10.02 7.03
CA LEU A 324 3.66 10.62 5.81
C LEU A 324 2.14 10.67 5.93
N MET A 325 1.59 11.86 6.06
CA MET A 325 0.21 12.09 6.48
C MET A 325 -0.53 12.97 5.48
N SER A 326 -1.85 12.84 5.43
CA SER A 326 -2.69 13.78 4.67
C SER A 326 -2.74 15.17 5.31
N GLU A 327 -2.69 15.27 6.64
CA GLU A 327 -2.79 16.54 7.36
C GLU A 327 -1.81 16.60 8.54
N GLU A 328 -1.47 17.82 8.95
CA GLU A 328 -0.55 18.12 10.05
C GLU A 328 -1.07 17.60 11.40
N CYS A 329 -2.38 17.59 11.65
CA CYS A 329 -2.95 17.06 12.90
C CYS A 329 -2.68 15.55 13.07
N GLY A 330 -2.71 14.79 11.97
CA GLY A 330 -2.32 13.38 11.97
C GLY A 330 -0.84 13.20 12.28
N LEU A 331 0.00 14.11 11.77
CA LEU A 331 1.43 14.11 12.04
C LEU A 331 1.74 14.51 13.49
N ASP A 332 1.04 15.51 14.03
CA ASP A 332 1.08 15.93 15.45
C ASP A 332 0.72 14.77 16.38
N LYS A 333 -0.24 13.93 15.99
CA LYS A 333 -0.62 12.75 16.75
C LYS A 333 0.42 11.64 16.67
N ALA A 334 0.98 11.39 15.49
CA ALA A 334 1.90 10.29 15.26
C ALA A 334 3.30 10.55 15.84
N ILE A 335 3.79 11.79 15.74
CA ILE A 335 5.13 12.19 16.19
C ILE A 335 5.04 13.59 16.82
N PRO A 336 4.60 13.69 18.10
CA PRO A 336 4.39 14.96 18.77
C PRO A 336 5.68 15.74 19.05
N ASP A 337 6.79 15.02 19.27
CA ASP A 337 8.08 15.61 19.66
C ASP A 337 8.93 16.08 18.45
N ARG A 338 8.39 16.04 17.23
CA ARG A 338 9.11 16.50 16.04
C ARG A 338 9.22 18.03 16.01
N GLU A 339 10.26 18.52 15.35
CA GLU A 339 10.39 19.94 15.06
C GLU A 339 9.53 20.31 13.85
N ARG A 340 8.39 20.96 14.09
CA ARG A 340 7.39 21.30 13.05
C ARG A 340 7.97 22.17 11.94
N SER A 341 8.95 23.02 12.25
CA SER A 341 9.59 23.87 11.23
C SER A 341 10.38 23.06 10.18
N ASN A 342 10.65 21.79 10.44
CA ASN A 342 11.29 20.87 9.49
C ASN A 342 10.30 20.04 8.67
N ASP A 343 8.99 20.17 8.90
CA ASP A 343 7.98 19.41 8.15
C ASP A 343 8.07 19.72 6.64
N ILE A 344 8.00 18.67 5.82
CA ILE A 344 8.13 18.73 4.38
C ILE A 344 6.74 18.65 3.75
N PHE A 345 6.40 19.66 2.95
CA PHE A 345 5.13 19.74 2.24
C PHE A 345 5.35 19.60 0.73
N PRO A 346 5.46 18.38 0.17
CA PRO A 346 5.84 18.17 -1.22
C PRO A 346 4.98 19.00 -2.18
N MET A 347 5.64 19.69 -3.11
CA MET A 347 5.02 20.46 -4.18
C MET A 347 4.93 19.63 -5.46
N LYS A 348 4.47 20.26 -6.55
CA LYS A 348 4.21 19.59 -7.82
C LYS A 348 5.36 18.75 -8.38
N TYR A 349 6.62 19.15 -8.16
CA TYR A 349 7.80 18.48 -8.69
C TYR A 349 8.45 17.53 -7.68
N ASP A 350 7.96 17.50 -6.44
CA ASP A 350 8.64 16.83 -5.34
C ASP A 350 8.13 15.40 -5.19
N MET A 351 9.07 14.53 -4.86
CA MET A 351 8.85 13.19 -4.34
C MET A 351 9.64 13.09 -3.03
N VAL A 352 8.94 12.97 -1.91
CA VAL A 352 9.60 12.72 -0.63
C VAL A 352 9.87 11.23 -0.54
N VAL A 353 11.09 10.86 -0.14
CA VAL A 353 11.55 9.48 0.00
C VAL A 353 12.11 9.32 1.41
N VAL A 354 11.62 8.31 2.12
CA VAL A 354 12.18 7.87 3.40
C VAL A 354 12.91 6.55 3.16
N SER A 355 14.20 6.50 3.49
CA SER A 355 15.01 5.31 3.30
C SER A 355 14.55 4.13 4.18
N PRO A 356 14.92 2.89 3.84
CA PRO A 356 14.65 1.73 4.68
C PRO A 356 15.13 1.95 6.12
N GLY A 357 14.38 1.43 7.10
CA GLY A 357 14.69 1.59 8.51
C GLY A 357 14.47 3.01 9.07
N ALA A 358 13.84 3.90 8.31
CA ALA A 358 13.60 5.30 8.70
C ALA A 358 14.91 6.04 9.03
N GLU A 359 15.99 5.76 8.30
CA GLU A 359 17.31 6.34 8.55
C GLU A 359 17.38 7.83 8.15
N GLU A 360 16.81 8.18 6.99
CA GLU A 360 16.83 9.53 6.44
C GLU A 360 15.58 9.83 5.61
N VAL A 361 15.24 11.13 5.51
CA VAL A 361 14.25 11.65 4.57
C VAL A 361 14.95 12.55 3.57
N LYS A 362 14.69 12.31 2.29
CA LYS A 362 15.21 13.08 1.16
C LYS A 362 14.06 13.53 0.26
N VAL A 363 14.26 14.65 -0.43
CA VAL A 363 13.33 15.12 -1.45
C VAL A 363 13.97 14.98 -2.82
N TRP A 364 13.34 14.23 -3.72
CA TRP A 364 13.68 14.26 -5.14
C TRP A 364 12.80 15.29 -5.84
N ASN A 365 13.41 16.32 -6.42
CA ASN A 365 12.73 17.31 -7.24
C ASN A 365 13.01 17.02 -8.72
N GLN A 366 11.96 16.91 -9.54
CA GLN A 366 12.10 16.57 -10.97
C GLN A 366 12.99 17.54 -11.77
N LEU A 367 13.20 18.79 -11.31
CA LEU A 367 14.06 19.77 -11.99
C LEU A 367 15.46 19.84 -11.39
N GLN A 368 15.57 19.66 -10.07
CA GLN A 368 16.80 19.93 -9.32
C GLN A 368 17.53 18.66 -8.84
N GLY A 369 16.91 17.49 -8.98
CA GLY A 369 17.42 16.23 -8.43
C GLY A 369 17.20 16.13 -6.92
N TRP A 370 18.09 15.44 -6.22
CA TRP A 370 18.01 15.31 -4.76
C TRP A 370 18.26 16.66 -4.06
N THR A 371 17.26 17.12 -3.33
CA THR A 371 17.25 18.29 -2.45
C THR A 371 17.07 17.84 -0.99
N THR A 372 17.09 18.81 -0.05
CA THR A 372 16.98 18.72 1.42
C THR A 372 16.96 17.33 2.07
N THR A 373 17.87 17.12 3.03
CA THR A 373 17.96 15.91 3.86
C THR A 373 17.57 16.23 5.30
N MET A 374 16.59 15.53 5.86
CA MET A 374 16.45 15.36 7.32
C MET A 374 17.12 14.03 7.68
N SER A 375 18.07 14.07 8.62
CA SER A 375 18.95 12.93 8.98
C SER A 375 19.01 12.67 10.48
#